data_AF-A0A496SFZ2-F1
#
_entry.id   AF-A0A496SFZ2-F1
#
_cell.length_a   1.000
_cell.length_b   1.000
_cell.length_c   1.000
_cell.angle_alpha   90.00
_cell.angle_beta   90.00
_cell.angle_gamma   90.00
#
_symmetry.space_group_name_H-M   'P 1'
#
loop_
_entity.id
_entity.type
_entity.pdbx_description
1 polymer ?
#
loop_
_entity_poly.entity_id
_entity_poly.type
_entity_poly.pdbx_seq_one_letter_code
_entity_poly.pdbx_strand_id
1 'polypeptide(L)'
;MLDRWLISRLNSLIKFSIEKLEEYNITEATRKMERFTTELTNWYIRLNRKRFWKGKMDKDKLSAYFTLYEVLKKLSILIAPFAPFISEEIYQAIVSSEDKDTKESVHLEDYPEPDLDLIDKELEERMDFVKNIVELGRSARKKSKVKVRQPLRKMIVFSKDKKDIEDLKDIILLELNIKEIEFKDDEQNYISYLIKPNYKLLGQKLGKYLKNLESLLKDNPDSLLNELNEKGFIQLKTDEGEKKITKEELIIEKSPKGNYSIGWNQGLTVLLSLEIDEELKKEGWLREFLHFIQNARKKAGLEVTDRIILGLSLPEEKRKIVEENEAFIKTEVLADEIKFEELKEAFKDRFEEGEIYIKKS
;
A
#
# COMPACT_ATOMS: atom_id res chain seq x y z
N MET A 1 0.64 8.38 15.72
CA MET A 1 -0.47 8.39 14.75
C MET A 1 -0.99 7.00 14.42
N LEU A 2 -0.16 6.06 13.95
CA LEU A 2 -0.62 4.69 13.62
C LEU A 2 -1.26 3.95 14.82
N ASP A 3 -0.71 4.11 16.02
CA ASP A 3 -1.26 3.49 17.24
C ASP A 3 -2.67 4.02 17.54
N ARG A 4 -2.83 5.34 17.55
CA ARG A 4 -4.13 6.01 17.71
C ARG A 4 -5.14 5.57 16.64
N TRP A 5 -4.71 5.51 15.39
CA TRP A 5 -5.56 5.04 14.29
C TRP A 5 -6.03 3.60 14.53
N LEU A 6 -5.13 2.69 14.89
CA LEU A 6 -5.50 1.29 15.11
C LEU A 6 -6.46 1.12 16.30
N ILE A 7 -6.24 1.86 17.40
CA ILE A 7 -7.15 1.86 18.56
C ILE A 7 -8.52 2.42 18.21
N SER A 8 -8.59 3.52 17.44
CA SER A 8 -9.86 4.03 16.91
C SER A 8 -10.57 2.97 16.07
N ARG A 9 -9.85 2.32 15.16
CA ARG A 9 -10.40 1.26 14.30
C ARG A 9 -10.91 0.06 15.09
N LEU A 10 -10.23 -0.31 16.17
CA LEU A 10 -10.65 -1.38 17.06
C LEU A 10 -11.98 -1.02 17.76
N ASN A 11 -12.09 0.17 18.36
CA ASN A 11 -13.33 0.60 19.01
C ASN A 11 -14.49 0.76 18.00
N SER A 12 -14.21 1.28 16.81
CA SER A 12 -15.16 1.31 15.70
C SER A 12 -15.61 -0.09 15.25
N LEU A 13 -14.70 -1.06 15.23
CA LEU A 13 -15.02 -2.45 14.92
C LEU A 13 -15.91 -3.06 16.00
N ILE A 14 -15.55 -2.92 17.27
CA ILE A 14 -16.33 -3.43 18.41
C ILE A 14 -17.75 -2.89 18.36
N LYS A 15 -17.91 -1.57 18.22
CA LYS A 15 -19.22 -0.93 18.08
C LYS A 15 -20.04 -1.53 16.93
N PHE A 16 -19.45 -1.60 15.73
CA PHE A 16 -20.11 -2.15 14.55
C PHE A 16 -20.48 -3.63 14.73
N SER A 17 -19.63 -4.42 15.37
CA SER A 17 -19.87 -5.84 15.62
C SER A 17 -21.02 -6.06 16.60
N ILE A 18 -21.13 -5.27 17.67
CA ILE A 18 -22.26 -5.31 18.60
C ILE A 18 -23.56 -5.00 17.85
N GLU A 19 -23.62 -3.87 17.13
CA GLU A 19 -24.79 -3.47 16.34
C GLU A 19 -25.24 -4.59 15.38
N LYS A 20 -24.29 -5.22 14.68
CA LYS A 20 -24.61 -6.30 13.74
C LYS A 20 -25.02 -7.60 14.41
N LEU A 21 -24.49 -7.91 15.59
CA LEU A 21 -24.88 -9.11 16.34
C LEU A 21 -26.29 -8.96 16.94
N GLU A 22 -26.66 -7.77 17.41
CA GLU A 22 -28.03 -7.45 17.85
C GLU A 22 -29.05 -7.60 16.70
N GLU A 23 -28.64 -7.28 15.47
CA GLU A 23 -29.43 -7.49 14.24
C GLU A 23 -29.38 -8.94 13.72
N TYR A 24 -28.68 -9.87 14.39
CA TYR A 24 -28.38 -11.23 13.91
C TYR A 24 -27.64 -11.27 12.55
N ASN A 25 -26.99 -10.19 12.14
CA ASN A 25 -26.21 -10.08 10.91
C ASN A 25 -24.73 -10.46 11.12
N ILE A 26 -24.50 -11.74 11.37
CA ILE A 26 -23.17 -12.31 11.63
C ILE A 26 -22.21 -12.13 10.43
N THR A 27 -22.75 -12.12 9.20
CA THR A 27 -21.94 -12.06 7.98
C THR A 27 -21.21 -10.73 7.84
N GLU A 28 -21.88 -9.61 8.13
CA GLU A 28 -21.22 -8.31 8.05
C GLU A 28 -20.21 -8.10 9.17
N ALA A 29 -20.53 -8.53 10.39
CA ALA A 29 -19.62 -8.46 11.53
C ALA A 29 -18.31 -9.20 11.24
N THR A 30 -18.39 -10.46 10.82
CA THR A 30 -17.22 -11.30 10.51
C THR A 30 -16.40 -10.75 9.34
N ARG A 31 -17.03 -10.23 8.28
CA ARG A 31 -16.33 -9.54 7.17
C ARG A 31 -15.58 -8.30 7.65
N LYS A 32 -16.14 -7.55 8.59
CA LYS A 32 -15.47 -6.36 9.14
C LYS A 32 -14.26 -6.76 10.01
N MET A 33 -14.38 -7.84 10.79
CA MET A 33 -13.27 -8.41 11.56
C MET A 33 -12.13 -8.88 10.65
N GLU A 34 -12.43 -9.60 9.55
CA GLU A 34 -11.45 -10.04 8.56
C GLU A 34 -10.68 -8.84 7.95
N ARG A 35 -11.41 -7.78 7.57
CA ARG A 35 -10.82 -6.55 7.06
C ARG A 35 -9.91 -5.88 8.09
N PHE A 36 -10.32 -5.84 9.36
CA PHE A 36 -9.49 -5.30 10.44
C PHE A 36 -8.20 -6.11 10.64
N THR A 37 -8.27 -7.44 10.63
CA THR A 37 -7.07 -8.30 10.69
C THR A 37 -6.11 -8.03 9.51
N THR A 38 -6.66 -7.75 8.33
CA THR A 38 -5.89 -7.34 7.15
C THR A 38 -5.22 -5.97 7.38
N GLU A 39 -5.92 -5.01 8.00
CA GLU A 39 -5.36 -3.70 8.37
C GLU A 39 -4.25 -3.82 9.43
N LEU A 40 -4.47 -4.62 10.46
CA LEU A 40 -3.49 -4.91 11.51
C LEU A 40 -2.19 -5.45 10.92
N THR A 41 -2.28 -6.44 10.03
CA THR A 41 -1.11 -7.11 9.46
C THR A 41 -0.41 -6.29 8.37
N ASN A 42 -1.18 -5.81 7.37
CA ASN A 42 -0.61 -5.18 6.19
C ASN A 42 -0.30 -3.69 6.36
N TRP A 43 -0.91 -3.02 7.33
CA TRP A 43 -0.66 -1.61 7.60
C TRP A 43 0.06 -1.42 8.93
N TYR A 44 -0.55 -1.80 10.05
CA TYR A 44 0.02 -1.48 11.35
C TYR A 44 1.34 -2.22 11.63
N ILE A 45 1.35 -3.56 11.64
CA ILE A 45 2.54 -4.34 11.97
C ILE A 45 3.65 -4.07 10.96
N ARG A 46 3.31 -4.05 9.66
CA ARG A 46 4.29 -3.84 8.59
C ARG A 46 4.97 -2.48 8.64
N LEU A 47 4.22 -1.39 8.86
CA LEU A 47 4.79 -0.04 8.96
C LEU A 47 5.58 0.14 10.25
N ASN A 48 5.19 -0.54 11.34
CA ASN A 48 5.85 -0.43 12.63
C ASN A 48 6.98 -1.46 12.89
N ARG A 49 7.37 -2.29 11.90
CA ARG A 49 8.46 -3.29 12.06
C ARG A 49 9.74 -2.72 12.67
N LYS A 50 10.12 -1.49 12.29
CA LYS A 50 11.31 -0.82 12.83
C LYS A 50 11.18 -0.53 14.33
N ARG A 51 9.99 -0.16 14.81
CA ARG A 51 9.71 0.12 16.23
C ARG A 51 9.82 -1.16 17.06
N PHE A 52 9.38 -2.29 16.51
CA PHE A 52 9.51 -3.56 17.21
C PHE A 52 10.96 -4.07 17.23
N TRP A 53 11.72 -4.02 16.11
CA TRP A 53 13.02 -4.72 16.00
C TRP A 53 14.25 -3.88 16.36
N LYS A 54 14.16 -2.55 16.40
CA LYS A 54 15.33 -1.72 16.72
C LYS A 54 15.49 -1.52 18.23
N GLY A 55 16.75 -1.33 18.64
CA GLY A 55 17.13 -0.63 19.86
C GLY A 55 16.79 -1.29 21.21
N LYS A 56 17.07 -0.51 22.27
CA LYS A 56 16.70 -0.81 23.65
C LYS A 56 15.18 -0.65 23.82
N MET A 57 14.63 -1.19 24.91
CA MET A 57 13.22 -1.01 25.26
C MET A 57 12.96 0.45 25.69
N ASP A 58 12.61 1.30 24.73
CA ASP A 58 12.28 2.71 24.95
C ASP A 58 10.75 2.94 24.99
N LYS A 59 10.33 4.18 25.28
CA LYS A 59 8.91 4.53 25.40
C LYS A 59 8.13 4.32 24.09
N ASP A 60 8.75 4.56 22.95
CA ASP A 60 8.07 4.40 21.65
C ASP A 60 7.80 2.92 21.35
N LYS A 61 8.81 2.08 21.56
CA LYS A 61 8.70 0.63 21.43
C LYS A 61 7.65 0.07 22.39
N LEU A 62 7.69 0.47 23.67
CA LEU A 62 6.70 0.06 24.66
C LEU A 62 5.27 0.44 24.25
N SER A 63 5.08 1.65 23.71
CA SER A 63 3.77 2.11 23.22
C SER A 63 3.26 1.23 22.07
N ALA A 64 4.12 0.84 21.14
CA ALA A 64 3.76 -0.05 20.04
C ALA A 64 3.36 -1.45 20.53
N TYR A 65 4.09 -2.00 21.51
CA TYR A 65 3.79 -3.29 22.14
C TYR A 65 2.48 -3.26 22.91
N PHE A 66 2.25 -2.22 23.72
CA PHE A 66 1.00 -2.06 24.47
C PHE A 66 -0.20 -1.97 23.53
N THR A 67 -0.11 -1.12 22.49
CA THR A 67 -1.15 -1.01 21.46
C THR A 67 -1.44 -2.37 20.81
N LEU A 68 -0.40 -3.14 20.45
CA LEU A 68 -0.57 -4.45 19.83
C LEU A 68 -1.19 -5.46 20.79
N TYR A 69 -0.77 -5.47 22.06
CA TYR A 69 -1.34 -6.31 23.10
C TYR A 69 -2.84 -6.01 23.29
N GLU A 70 -3.22 -4.74 23.47
CA GLU A 70 -4.63 -4.33 23.62
C GLU A 70 -5.48 -4.76 22.44
N VAL A 71 -4.98 -4.55 21.22
CA VAL A 71 -5.67 -4.94 19.99
C VAL A 71 -5.84 -6.45 19.88
N LEU A 72 -4.78 -7.23 20.15
CA LEU A 72 -4.85 -8.69 20.08
C LEU A 72 -5.77 -9.25 21.17
N LYS A 73 -5.70 -8.75 22.41
CA LYS A 73 -6.57 -9.17 23.51
C LYS A 73 -8.04 -8.93 23.16
N LYS A 74 -8.42 -7.70 22.82
CA LYS A 74 -9.82 -7.38 22.47
C LYS A 74 -10.27 -8.09 21.19
N LEU A 75 -9.39 -8.27 20.20
CA LEU A 75 -9.74 -9.01 18.98
C LEU A 75 -9.98 -10.49 19.29
N SER A 76 -9.19 -11.13 20.16
CA SER A 76 -9.42 -12.52 20.59
C SER A 76 -10.78 -12.69 21.24
N ILE A 77 -11.16 -11.78 22.14
CA ILE A 77 -12.49 -11.81 22.78
C ILE A 77 -13.59 -11.57 21.74
N LEU A 78 -13.41 -10.58 20.87
CA LEU A 78 -14.38 -10.20 19.83
C LEU A 78 -14.68 -11.37 18.87
N ILE A 79 -13.66 -12.13 18.47
CA ILE A 79 -13.80 -13.24 17.52
C ILE A 79 -14.15 -14.57 18.18
N ALA A 80 -14.12 -14.67 19.52
CA ALA A 80 -14.35 -15.91 20.26
C ALA A 80 -15.65 -16.65 19.89
N PRO A 81 -16.80 -15.97 19.70
CA PRO A 81 -18.04 -16.63 19.26
C PRO A 81 -17.98 -17.28 17.87
N PHE A 82 -17.04 -16.87 17.02
CA PHE A 82 -16.92 -17.34 15.63
C PHE A 82 -15.76 -18.30 15.41
N ALA A 83 -14.66 -18.12 16.14
CA ALA A 83 -13.42 -18.87 15.99
C ALA A 83 -12.88 -19.30 17.38
N PRO A 84 -13.57 -20.20 18.10
CA PRO A 84 -13.35 -20.41 19.52
C PRO A 84 -11.99 -21.00 19.89
N PHE A 85 -11.42 -21.86 19.04
CA PHE A 85 -10.11 -22.45 19.28
C PHE A 85 -8.96 -21.48 18.98
N ILE A 86 -9.08 -20.73 17.87
CA ILE A 86 -8.05 -19.76 17.45
C ILE A 86 -8.01 -18.57 18.42
N SER A 87 -9.17 -18.06 18.83
CA SER A 87 -9.26 -16.98 19.84
C SER A 87 -8.63 -17.39 21.16
N GLU A 88 -8.91 -18.60 21.64
CA GLU A 88 -8.33 -19.15 22.87
C GLU A 88 -6.81 -19.27 22.75
N GLU A 89 -6.29 -19.85 21.66
CA GLU A 89 -4.85 -20.00 21.46
C GLU A 89 -4.12 -18.65 21.43
N ILE A 90 -4.68 -17.65 20.73
CA ILE A 90 -4.10 -16.29 20.70
C ILE A 90 -4.16 -15.64 22.09
N TYR A 91 -5.30 -15.74 22.78
CA TYR A 91 -5.52 -15.15 24.09
C TYR A 91 -4.53 -15.71 25.14
N GLN A 92 -4.42 -17.05 25.23
CA GLN A 92 -3.48 -17.70 26.14
C GLN A 92 -2.01 -17.38 25.82
N ALA A 93 -1.68 -17.12 24.55
CA ALA A 93 -0.30 -16.79 24.15
C ALA A 93 0.14 -15.37 24.56
N ILE A 94 -0.81 -14.45 24.80
CA ILE A 94 -0.50 -13.03 25.07
C ILE A 94 -0.84 -12.62 26.50
N VAL A 95 -1.81 -13.27 27.13
CA VAL A 95 -2.20 -12.98 28.51
C VAL A 95 -1.24 -13.68 29.46
N SER A 96 -0.68 -12.92 30.40
CA SER A 96 0.13 -13.48 31.47
C SER A 96 -0.76 -14.01 32.58
N SER A 97 -0.39 -15.15 33.17
CA SER A 97 -1.02 -15.63 34.40
C SER A 97 -0.86 -14.68 35.60
N GLU A 98 0.00 -13.66 35.48
CA GLU A 98 0.19 -12.62 36.49
C GLU A 98 -0.73 -11.40 36.30
N ASP A 99 -1.44 -11.30 35.17
CA ASP A 99 -2.40 -10.22 34.91
C ASP A 99 -3.72 -10.51 35.64
N LYS A 100 -3.90 -9.91 36.82
CA LYS A 100 -5.05 -10.16 37.70
C LYS A 100 -6.38 -9.72 37.10
N ASP A 101 -6.36 -8.91 36.06
CA ASP A 101 -7.54 -8.40 35.37
C ASP A 101 -7.92 -9.26 34.16
N THR A 102 -7.43 -10.51 34.10
CA THR A 102 -7.74 -11.46 33.01
C THR A 102 -8.25 -12.79 33.54
N LYS A 103 -9.19 -13.38 32.80
CA LYS A 103 -9.77 -14.70 33.10
C LYS A 103 -8.96 -15.81 32.44
N GLU A 104 -9.13 -17.03 32.95
CA GLU A 104 -8.37 -18.21 32.52
C GLU A 104 -8.66 -18.67 31.08
N SER A 105 -9.74 -18.19 30.46
CA SER A 105 -10.11 -18.50 29.08
C SER A 105 -10.79 -17.29 28.46
N VAL A 106 -10.60 -17.11 27.14
CA VAL A 106 -11.25 -16.04 26.38
C VAL A 106 -12.79 -16.17 26.43
N HIS A 107 -13.29 -17.40 26.60
CA HIS A 107 -14.72 -17.70 26.64
C HIS A 107 -15.39 -17.34 27.97
N LEU A 108 -14.59 -16.98 28.98
CA LEU A 108 -15.09 -16.47 30.25
C LEU A 108 -15.09 -14.95 30.29
N GLU A 109 -14.39 -14.30 29.37
CA GLU A 109 -14.31 -12.84 29.29
C GLU A 109 -15.65 -12.21 28.94
N ASP A 110 -15.85 -11.00 29.44
CA ASP A 110 -17.00 -10.20 29.04
C ASP A 110 -16.80 -9.71 27.61
N TYR A 111 -17.87 -9.70 26.80
CA TYR A 111 -17.78 -9.24 25.42
C TYR A 111 -17.30 -7.77 25.41
N PRO A 112 -16.36 -7.39 24.53
CA PRO A 112 -15.70 -6.10 24.66
C PRO A 112 -16.68 -4.95 24.39
N GLU A 113 -16.59 -3.90 25.20
CA GLU A 113 -17.32 -2.66 24.98
C GLU A 113 -16.45 -1.63 24.24
N PRO A 114 -17.04 -0.82 23.33
CA PRO A 114 -16.32 0.20 22.61
C PRO A 114 -16.12 1.42 23.51
N ASP A 115 -14.88 1.90 23.59
CA ASP A 115 -14.60 3.23 24.14
C ASP A 115 -14.84 4.27 23.03
N LEU A 116 -15.94 5.02 23.18
CA LEU A 116 -16.38 6.00 22.18
C LEU A 116 -15.45 7.23 22.12
N ASP A 117 -14.76 7.57 23.21
CA ASP A 117 -13.84 8.72 23.25
C ASP A 117 -12.54 8.42 22.48
N LEU A 118 -12.23 7.14 22.29
CA LEU A 118 -11.10 6.69 21.49
C LEU A 118 -11.41 6.56 19.99
N ILE A 119 -12.66 6.80 19.57
CA ILE A 119 -13.05 6.77 18.16
C ILE A 119 -12.77 8.14 17.52
N ASP A 120 -11.74 8.18 16.69
CA ASP A 120 -11.30 9.33 15.90
C ASP A 120 -11.68 9.10 14.42
N LYS A 121 -12.93 9.42 14.06
CA LYS A 121 -13.47 9.19 12.70
C LYS A 121 -12.70 9.95 11.63
N GLU A 122 -12.24 11.16 11.94
CA GLU A 122 -11.47 11.96 11.00
C GLU A 122 -10.13 11.29 10.68
N LEU A 123 -9.43 10.77 11.70
CA LEU A 123 -8.19 10.00 11.49
C LEU A 123 -8.44 8.71 10.71
N GLU A 124 -9.54 8.00 10.96
CA GLU A 124 -9.93 6.82 10.18
C GLU A 124 -10.11 7.16 8.69
N GLU A 125 -10.86 8.21 8.38
CA GLU A 125 -11.09 8.67 7.01
C GLU A 125 -9.81 9.13 6.30
N ARG A 126 -8.96 9.89 6.99
CA ARG A 126 -7.65 10.33 6.48
C ARG A 126 -6.76 9.14 6.17
N MET A 127 -6.73 8.13 7.05
CA MET A 127 -5.96 6.91 6.79
C MET A 127 -6.56 6.06 5.67
N ASP A 128 -7.89 5.96 5.56
CA ASP A 128 -8.55 5.30 4.42
C ASP A 128 -8.19 6.00 3.10
N PHE A 129 -8.13 7.33 3.08
CA PHE A 129 -7.67 8.11 1.94
C PHE A 129 -6.20 7.81 1.57
N VAL A 130 -5.30 7.77 2.56
CA VAL A 130 -3.89 7.38 2.39
C VAL A 130 -3.76 5.97 1.79
N LYS A 131 -4.49 5.00 2.35
CA LYS A 131 -4.48 3.61 1.86
C LYS A 131 -4.92 3.53 0.40
N ASN A 132 -6.00 4.24 0.05
CA ASN A 132 -6.50 4.30 -1.33
C ASN A 132 -5.46 4.88 -2.31
N ILE A 133 -4.77 5.96 -1.93
CA ILE A 133 -3.68 6.53 -2.74
C ILE A 133 -2.57 5.50 -2.96
N VAL A 134 -2.13 4.80 -1.91
CA VAL A 134 -1.09 3.78 -2.00
C VAL A 134 -1.52 2.60 -2.87
N GLU A 135 -2.75 2.12 -2.75
CA GLU A 135 -3.26 1.02 -3.58
C GLU A 135 -3.30 1.40 -5.06
N LEU A 136 -3.80 2.60 -5.38
CA LEU A 136 -3.80 3.12 -6.75
C LEU A 136 -2.38 3.33 -7.28
N GLY A 137 -1.47 3.84 -6.44
CA GLY A 137 -0.06 4.04 -6.78
C GLY A 137 0.64 2.70 -7.06
N ARG A 138 0.41 1.68 -6.23
CA ARG A 138 0.92 0.31 -6.47
C ARG A 138 0.37 -0.28 -7.76
N SER A 139 -0.92 -0.06 -8.04
CA SER A 139 -1.55 -0.49 -9.30
C SER A 139 -0.91 0.20 -10.52
N ALA A 140 -0.74 1.52 -10.47
CA ALA A 140 -0.04 2.29 -11.50
C ALA A 140 1.38 1.76 -11.71
N ARG A 141 2.14 1.60 -10.63
CA ARG A 141 3.51 1.09 -10.67
C ARG A 141 3.57 -0.31 -11.28
N LYS A 142 2.67 -1.23 -10.90
CA LYS A 142 2.56 -2.56 -11.49
C LYS A 142 2.31 -2.50 -13.00
N LYS A 143 1.43 -1.61 -13.48
CA LYS A 143 1.16 -1.40 -14.92
C LYS A 143 2.40 -0.89 -15.66
N SER A 144 3.17 0.01 -15.05
CA SER A 144 4.43 0.53 -15.63
C SER A 144 5.59 -0.47 -15.65
N LYS A 145 5.47 -1.59 -14.92
CA LYS A 145 6.54 -2.60 -14.69
C LYS A 145 7.78 -2.06 -13.97
N VAL A 146 7.74 -0.84 -13.41
CA VAL A 146 8.84 -0.31 -12.59
C VAL A 146 8.81 -0.96 -11.21
N LYS A 147 9.90 -1.63 -10.79
CA LYS A 147 10.02 -2.27 -9.47
C LYS A 147 9.93 -1.24 -8.34
N VAL A 148 9.29 -1.57 -7.21
CA VAL A 148 9.18 -0.67 -6.04
C VAL A 148 10.54 -0.20 -5.52
N ARG A 149 11.60 -1.02 -5.63
CA ARG A 149 12.96 -0.65 -5.21
C ARG A 149 13.58 0.48 -6.05
N GLN A 150 13.11 0.70 -7.27
CA GLN A 150 13.45 1.88 -8.07
C GLN A 150 12.65 3.08 -7.53
N PRO A 151 13.31 4.07 -6.88
CA PRO A 151 12.62 5.28 -6.46
C PRO A 151 12.11 6.06 -7.67
N LEU A 152 10.98 6.74 -7.50
CA LEU A 152 10.45 7.69 -8.48
C LEU A 152 10.46 9.10 -7.89
N ARG A 153 10.59 10.12 -8.75
CA ARG A 153 10.70 11.51 -8.30
C ARG A 153 9.40 11.98 -7.65
N LYS A 154 8.27 11.85 -8.36
CA LYS A 154 7.01 12.45 -7.95
C LYS A 154 5.79 11.61 -8.26
N MET A 155 4.77 11.81 -7.44
CA MET A 155 3.39 11.41 -7.70
C MET A 155 2.48 12.64 -7.71
N ILE A 156 1.54 12.68 -8.65
CA ILE A 156 0.49 13.70 -8.68
C ILE A 156 -0.82 13.04 -8.28
N VAL A 157 -1.57 13.67 -7.38
CA VAL A 157 -2.87 13.18 -6.92
C VAL A 157 -3.96 14.21 -7.22
N PHE A 158 -5.04 13.72 -7.83
CA PHE A 158 -6.27 14.46 -8.07
C PHE A 158 -7.37 13.81 -7.23
N SER A 159 -8.00 14.59 -6.36
CA SER A 159 -9.13 14.13 -5.55
C SER A 159 -10.19 15.23 -5.48
N LYS A 160 -11.45 14.83 -5.62
CA LYS A 160 -12.60 15.73 -5.36
C LYS A 160 -12.89 15.91 -3.88
N ASP A 161 -12.53 14.92 -3.07
CA ASP A 161 -12.64 14.93 -1.61
C ASP A 161 -11.22 14.90 -1.04
N LYS A 162 -10.60 16.08 -0.95
CA LYS A 162 -9.25 16.21 -0.39
C LYS A 162 -9.35 16.18 1.14
N LYS A 163 -8.62 15.27 1.75
CA LYS A 163 -8.40 15.23 3.20
C LYS A 163 -7.00 15.75 3.50
N ASP A 164 -6.83 16.47 4.61
CA ASP A 164 -5.50 16.85 5.08
C ASP A 164 -4.76 15.59 5.55
N ILE A 165 -3.59 15.34 4.98
CA ILE A 165 -2.77 14.17 5.27
C ILE A 165 -1.30 14.53 5.45
N GLU A 166 -0.97 15.79 5.74
CA GLU A 166 0.43 16.23 5.79
C GLU A 166 1.28 15.41 6.79
N ASP A 167 0.71 15.07 7.94
CA ASP A 167 1.29 14.20 8.97
C ASP A 167 1.28 12.69 8.64
N LEU A 168 0.59 12.28 7.58
CA LEU A 168 0.51 10.89 7.09
C LEU A 168 1.21 10.71 5.72
N LYS A 169 1.66 11.80 5.10
CA LYS A 169 2.28 11.82 3.77
C LYS A 169 3.49 10.88 3.67
N ASP A 170 4.30 10.80 4.72
CA ASP A 170 5.46 9.92 4.76
C ASP A 170 5.10 8.44 4.57
N ILE A 171 3.90 8.02 4.99
CA ILE A 171 3.42 6.67 4.73
C ILE A 171 3.36 6.44 3.22
N ILE A 172 2.79 7.36 2.46
CA ILE A 172 2.68 7.26 1.01
C ILE A 172 4.07 7.24 0.35
N LEU A 173 4.95 8.17 0.76
CA LEU A 173 6.30 8.29 0.20
C LEU A 173 7.11 7.01 0.39
N LEU A 174 7.09 6.46 1.60
CA LEU A 174 7.79 5.22 1.94
C LEU A 174 7.19 4.00 1.22
N GLU A 175 5.86 3.90 1.19
CA GLU A 175 5.16 2.76 0.62
C GLU A 175 5.30 2.63 -0.89
N LEU A 176 5.33 3.77 -1.58
CA LEU A 176 5.47 3.82 -3.03
C LEU A 176 6.90 4.05 -3.48
N ASN A 177 7.83 4.28 -2.54
CA ASN A 177 9.21 4.70 -2.79
C ASN A 177 9.26 5.87 -3.78
N ILE A 178 8.62 6.97 -3.39
CA ILE A 178 8.55 8.21 -4.15
C ILE A 178 9.10 9.36 -3.30
N LYS A 179 9.72 10.37 -3.94
CA LYS A 179 10.32 11.49 -3.21
C LYS A 179 9.30 12.56 -2.84
N GLU A 180 8.31 12.79 -3.71
CA GLU A 180 7.35 13.87 -3.55
C GLU A 180 5.93 13.44 -3.95
N ILE A 181 4.94 14.04 -3.29
CA ILE A 181 3.52 13.98 -3.67
C ILE A 181 3.01 15.41 -3.88
N GLU A 182 2.34 15.65 -4.99
CA GLU A 182 1.75 16.93 -5.37
C GLU A 182 0.24 16.77 -5.56
N PHE A 183 -0.55 17.56 -4.85
CA PHE A 183 -2.00 17.58 -5.03
C PHE A 183 -2.38 18.64 -6.06
N LYS A 184 -3.19 18.25 -7.06
CA LYS A 184 -3.70 19.16 -8.10
C LYS A 184 -5.20 19.07 -8.23
N ASP A 185 -5.80 20.16 -8.68
CA ASP A 185 -7.24 20.28 -8.90
C ASP A 185 -7.66 19.93 -10.34
N ASP A 186 -6.77 20.18 -11.32
CA ASP A 186 -7.10 20.03 -12.73
C ASP A 186 -6.33 18.88 -13.42
N GLU A 187 -7.09 17.90 -13.90
CA GLU A 187 -6.60 16.73 -14.62
C GLU A 187 -6.27 17.02 -16.10
N GLN A 188 -6.79 18.10 -16.71
CA GLN A 188 -6.78 18.32 -18.17
C GLN A 188 -5.36 18.32 -18.77
N ASN A 189 -4.38 18.86 -18.04
CA ASN A 189 -2.98 18.91 -18.49
C ASN A 189 -2.27 17.56 -18.42
N TYR A 190 -2.81 16.59 -17.68
CA TYR A 190 -2.13 15.34 -17.36
C TYR A 190 -2.82 14.09 -17.90
N ILE A 191 -4.11 14.18 -18.22
CA ILE A 191 -4.94 13.03 -18.54
C ILE A 191 -5.70 13.29 -19.84
N SER A 192 -5.75 12.29 -20.70
CA SER A 192 -6.70 12.20 -21.81
C SER A 192 -7.78 11.17 -21.50
N TYR A 193 -9.00 11.49 -21.89
CA TYR A 193 -10.14 10.62 -21.72
C TYR A 193 -10.39 9.85 -23.02
N LEU A 194 -10.62 8.55 -22.88
CA LEU A 194 -11.08 7.70 -23.96
C LEU A 194 -12.43 7.11 -23.55
N ILE A 195 -13.46 7.44 -24.30
CA ILE A 195 -14.82 6.92 -24.08
C ILE A 195 -15.07 5.82 -25.12
N LYS A 196 -15.38 4.61 -24.65
CA LYS A 196 -15.72 3.47 -25.49
C LYS A 196 -17.17 3.07 -25.25
N PRO A 197 -17.89 2.59 -26.28
CA PRO A 197 -19.22 2.03 -26.09
C PRO A 197 -19.14 0.72 -25.31
N ASN A 198 -20.07 0.50 -24.37
CA ASN A 198 -20.28 -0.83 -23.81
C ASN A 198 -21.04 -1.68 -24.84
N TYR A 199 -20.28 -2.41 -25.67
CA TYR A 199 -20.85 -3.19 -26.78
C TYR A 199 -21.95 -4.18 -26.36
N LYS A 200 -21.93 -4.68 -25.12
CA LYS A 200 -22.97 -5.60 -24.61
C LYS A 200 -24.32 -4.91 -24.46
N LEU A 201 -24.33 -3.67 -23.97
CA LEU A 201 -25.55 -2.89 -23.76
C LEU A 201 -25.97 -2.15 -25.03
N LEU A 202 -25.02 -1.48 -25.67
CA LEU A 202 -25.29 -0.61 -26.82
C LEU A 202 -25.42 -1.36 -28.14
N GLY A 203 -24.89 -2.58 -28.25
CA GLY A 203 -25.02 -3.39 -29.46
C GLY A 203 -26.48 -3.69 -29.81
N GLN A 204 -27.30 -4.03 -28.80
CA GLN A 204 -28.73 -4.29 -28.99
C GLN A 204 -29.54 -3.00 -29.23
N LYS A 205 -29.12 -1.89 -28.61
CA LYS A 205 -29.85 -0.61 -28.64
C LYS A 205 -29.59 0.22 -29.89
N LEU A 206 -28.35 0.22 -30.38
CA LEU A 206 -27.91 1.10 -31.49
C LEU A 206 -27.65 0.35 -32.79
N GLY A 207 -27.35 -0.96 -32.76
CA GLY A 207 -27.15 -1.77 -33.97
C GLY A 207 -26.22 -1.10 -34.99
N LYS A 208 -26.77 -0.74 -36.16
CA LYS A 208 -26.05 -0.07 -37.26
C LYS A 208 -25.46 1.31 -36.89
N TYR A 209 -26.03 2.02 -35.91
CA TYR A 209 -25.58 3.35 -35.48
C TYR A 209 -24.39 3.31 -34.50
N LEU A 210 -23.92 2.12 -34.13
CA LEU A 210 -22.81 1.97 -33.19
C LEU A 210 -21.51 2.59 -33.74
N LYS A 211 -21.28 2.49 -35.05
CA LYS A 211 -20.13 3.16 -35.71
C LYS A 211 -20.21 4.69 -35.63
N ASN A 212 -21.41 5.26 -35.75
CA ASN A 212 -21.62 6.71 -35.61
C ASN A 212 -21.28 7.17 -34.19
N LEU A 213 -21.69 6.39 -33.19
CA LEU A 213 -21.33 6.65 -31.80
C LEU A 213 -19.82 6.56 -31.58
N GLU A 214 -19.16 5.52 -32.10
CA GLU A 214 -17.70 5.36 -31.98
C GLU A 214 -16.93 6.56 -32.56
N SER A 215 -17.36 7.09 -33.71
CA SER A 215 -16.76 8.31 -34.28
C SER A 215 -16.98 9.50 -33.35
N LEU A 216 -18.21 9.72 -32.90
CA LEU A 216 -18.56 10.84 -32.02
C LEU A 216 -17.75 10.83 -30.71
N LEU A 217 -17.63 9.66 -30.08
CA LEU A 217 -16.88 9.46 -28.84
C LEU A 217 -15.38 9.71 -29.02
N LYS A 218 -14.84 9.43 -30.22
CA LYS A 218 -13.42 9.63 -30.53
C LYS A 218 -13.09 11.09 -30.83
N ASP A 219 -14.00 11.82 -31.48
CA ASP A 219 -13.73 13.18 -31.94
C ASP A 219 -13.83 14.21 -30.81
N ASN A 220 -14.71 14.01 -29.82
CA ASN A 220 -14.96 15.01 -28.76
C ASN A 220 -15.09 14.41 -27.34
N PRO A 221 -14.11 13.61 -26.86
CA PRO A 221 -14.24 12.90 -25.58
C PRO A 221 -14.45 13.83 -24.39
N ASP A 222 -13.72 14.94 -24.29
CA ASP A 222 -13.79 15.86 -23.14
C ASP A 222 -15.15 16.58 -23.06
N SER A 223 -15.65 17.09 -24.18
CA SER A 223 -16.96 17.76 -24.24
C SER A 223 -18.10 16.79 -23.88
N LEU A 224 -18.03 15.56 -24.36
CA LEU A 224 -19.02 14.52 -24.09
C LEU A 224 -18.96 14.05 -22.63
N LEU A 225 -17.77 14.03 -22.03
CA LEU A 225 -17.62 13.74 -20.60
C LEU A 225 -18.28 14.81 -19.73
N ASN A 226 -18.12 16.08 -20.08
CA ASN A 226 -18.78 17.18 -19.39
C ASN A 226 -20.30 17.08 -19.52
N GLU A 227 -20.80 16.83 -20.73
CA GLU A 227 -22.24 16.62 -20.95
C GLU A 227 -22.79 15.43 -20.14
N LEU A 228 -22.07 14.30 -20.09
CA LEU A 228 -22.43 13.15 -19.26
C LEU A 228 -22.48 13.50 -17.77
N ASN A 229 -21.53 14.31 -17.28
CA ASN A 229 -21.48 14.68 -15.87
C ASN A 229 -22.56 15.70 -15.48
N GLU A 230 -22.98 16.57 -16.40
CA GLU A 230 -24.04 17.57 -16.16
C GLU A 230 -25.46 17.01 -16.36
N LYS A 231 -25.69 16.31 -17.48
CA LYS A 231 -27.03 15.86 -17.90
C LYS A 231 -27.31 14.38 -17.60
N GLY A 232 -26.27 13.59 -17.36
CA GLY A 232 -26.36 12.13 -17.16
C GLY A 232 -26.45 11.30 -18.46
N PHE A 233 -26.57 11.94 -19.62
CA PHE A 233 -26.67 11.25 -20.91
C PHE A 233 -26.13 12.10 -22.07
N ILE A 234 -25.74 11.43 -23.15
CA ILE A 234 -25.43 12.02 -24.46
C ILE A 234 -26.59 11.72 -25.42
N GLN A 235 -26.96 12.69 -26.26
CA GLN A 235 -27.90 12.48 -27.36
C GLN A 235 -27.17 12.14 -28.65
N LEU A 236 -27.46 10.97 -29.20
CA LEU A 236 -27.06 10.59 -30.56
C LEU A 236 -28.25 10.80 -31.49
N LYS A 237 -28.10 11.71 -32.48
CA LYS A 237 -29.08 11.88 -33.56
C LYS A 237 -28.94 10.72 -34.55
N THR A 238 -30.02 10.00 -34.80
CA THR A 238 -30.09 8.94 -35.81
C THR A 238 -31.29 9.15 -36.74
N ASP A 239 -31.33 8.43 -37.85
CA ASP A 239 -32.46 8.49 -38.81
C ASP A 239 -33.78 7.98 -38.18
N GLU A 240 -33.70 7.30 -37.04
CA GLU A 240 -34.84 6.78 -36.25
C GLU A 240 -35.18 7.66 -35.04
N GLY A 241 -34.66 8.89 -35.01
CA GLY A 241 -34.85 9.86 -33.92
C GLY A 241 -33.66 9.97 -32.98
N GLU A 242 -33.84 10.68 -31.86
CA GLU A 242 -32.77 10.87 -30.87
C GLU A 242 -32.68 9.68 -29.90
N LYS A 243 -31.50 9.07 -29.80
CA LYS A 243 -31.21 8.01 -28.84
C LYS A 243 -30.39 8.56 -27.68
N LYS A 244 -30.88 8.35 -26.46
CA LYS A 244 -30.16 8.72 -25.22
C LYS A 244 -29.18 7.63 -24.83
N ILE A 245 -27.94 7.99 -24.56
CA ILE A 245 -26.88 7.09 -24.11
C ILE A 245 -26.44 7.54 -22.72
N THR A 246 -26.61 6.67 -21.75
CA THR A 246 -26.32 6.92 -20.33
C THR A 246 -24.87 6.58 -19.99
N LYS A 247 -24.41 6.99 -18.79
CA LYS A 247 -23.05 6.73 -18.33
C LYS A 247 -22.76 5.24 -18.14
N GLU A 248 -23.75 4.46 -17.75
CA GLU A 248 -23.66 3.00 -17.54
C GLU A 248 -23.46 2.24 -18.87
N GLU A 249 -23.89 2.85 -19.97
CA GLU A 249 -23.74 2.32 -21.33
C GLU A 249 -22.37 2.63 -21.95
N LEU A 250 -21.51 3.36 -21.24
CA LEU A 250 -20.20 3.79 -21.71
C LEU A 250 -19.09 3.29 -20.77
N ILE A 251 -17.94 3.00 -21.35
CA ILE A 251 -16.72 2.64 -20.65
C ILE A 251 -15.78 3.84 -20.76
N ILE A 252 -15.53 4.50 -19.64
CA ILE A 252 -14.63 5.65 -19.56
C ILE A 252 -13.27 5.13 -19.11
N GLU A 253 -12.26 5.29 -19.96
CA GLU A 253 -10.86 5.01 -19.66
C GLU A 253 -10.09 6.32 -19.54
N LYS A 254 -9.18 6.39 -18.56
CA LYS A 254 -8.21 7.47 -18.41
C LYS A 254 -6.85 7.02 -18.93
N SER A 255 -6.21 7.82 -19.77
CA SER A 255 -4.84 7.63 -20.22
C SER A 255 -3.96 8.80 -19.76
N PRO A 256 -2.75 8.55 -19.26
CA PRO A 256 -1.84 9.63 -18.91
C PRO A 256 -1.29 10.30 -20.17
N LYS A 257 -1.08 11.63 -20.11
CA LYS A 257 -0.30 12.41 -21.06
C LYS A 257 1.16 12.42 -20.61
N GLY A 258 2.10 12.19 -21.52
CA GLY A 258 3.54 12.16 -21.20
C GLY A 258 3.97 10.88 -20.48
N ASN A 259 5.15 10.92 -19.85
CA ASN A 259 5.78 9.73 -19.25
C ASN A 259 5.28 9.47 -17.81
N TYR A 260 3.99 9.19 -17.68
CA TYR A 260 3.35 8.84 -16.41
C TYR A 260 2.67 7.48 -16.47
N SER A 261 2.51 6.85 -15.31
CA SER A 261 1.60 5.73 -15.12
C SER A 261 0.40 6.12 -14.27
N ILE A 262 -0.78 5.63 -14.61
CA ILE A 262 -2.05 6.03 -13.99
C ILE A 262 -2.72 4.91 -13.19
N GLY A 263 -3.18 5.28 -12.00
CA GLY A 263 -4.11 4.52 -11.17
C GLY A 263 -5.30 5.41 -10.84
N TRP A 264 -6.52 4.89 -10.96
CA TRP A 264 -7.71 5.67 -10.62
C TRP A 264 -8.85 4.77 -10.16
N ASN A 265 -9.72 5.32 -9.32
CA ASN A 265 -11.01 4.77 -8.95
C ASN A 265 -12.01 5.92 -8.80
N GLN A 266 -13.19 5.67 -8.22
CA GLN A 266 -14.25 6.67 -8.07
C GLN A 266 -13.76 7.89 -7.27
N GLY A 267 -13.52 9.01 -7.96
CA GLY A 267 -13.19 10.31 -7.35
C GLY A 267 -11.72 10.57 -7.03
N LEU A 268 -10.84 9.56 -7.17
CA LEU A 268 -9.41 9.67 -6.89
C LEU A 268 -8.58 9.16 -8.08
N THR A 269 -7.60 9.96 -8.49
CA THR A 269 -6.65 9.61 -9.56
C THR A 269 -5.23 9.91 -9.12
N VAL A 270 -4.32 9.00 -9.40
CA VAL A 270 -2.89 9.12 -9.11
C VAL A 270 -2.06 8.92 -10.38
N LEU A 271 -1.04 9.74 -10.54
CA LEU A 271 -0.07 9.66 -11.62
C LEU A 271 1.34 9.51 -11.05
N LEU A 272 2.04 8.45 -11.43
CA LEU A 272 3.45 8.27 -11.10
C LEU A 272 4.30 8.75 -12.27
N SER A 273 5.23 9.68 -12.01
CA SER A 273 6.24 10.06 -13.00
C SER A 273 7.21 8.91 -13.21
N LEU A 274 7.42 8.52 -14.46
CA LEU A 274 8.33 7.44 -14.85
C LEU A 274 9.68 7.96 -15.38
N GLU A 275 9.95 9.24 -15.21
CA GLU A 275 11.25 9.82 -15.52
C GLU A 275 12.26 9.40 -14.46
N ILE A 276 13.36 8.76 -14.90
CA ILE A 276 14.43 8.26 -14.03
C ILE A 276 15.73 8.94 -14.47
N ASP A 277 16.13 9.95 -13.70
CA ASP A 277 17.44 10.59 -13.83
C ASP A 277 18.57 9.75 -13.22
N GLU A 278 19.81 10.19 -13.40
CA GLU A 278 21.01 9.46 -12.94
C GLU A 278 21.06 9.28 -11.42
N GLU A 279 20.54 10.23 -10.65
CA GLU A 279 20.45 10.13 -9.18
C GLU A 279 19.52 8.98 -8.78
N LEU A 280 18.32 8.92 -9.38
CA LEU A 280 17.35 7.86 -9.13
C LEU A 280 17.85 6.50 -9.63
N LYS A 281 18.58 6.44 -10.75
CA LYS A 281 19.21 5.19 -11.23
C LYS A 281 20.22 4.66 -10.21
N LYS A 282 21.11 5.53 -9.70
CA LYS A 282 22.10 5.15 -8.68
C LYS A 282 21.43 4.65 -7.40
N GLU A 283 20.42 5.36 -6.90
CA GLU A 283 19.71 4.94 -5.68
C GLU A 283 18.93 3.63 -5.90
N GLY A 284 18.27 3.47 -7.05
CA GLY A 284 17.56 2.25 -7.41
C GLY A 284 18.50 1.04 -7.49
N TRP A 285 19.66 1.23 -8.10
CA TRP A 285 20.71 0.23 -8.14
C TRP A 285 21.20 -0.15 -6.74
N LEU A 286 21.52 0.83 -5.89
CA LEU A 286 21.97 0.60 -4.53
C LEU A 286 20.96 -0.22 -3.72
N ARG A 287 19.65 0.06 -3.87
CA ARG A 287 18.58 -0.70 -3.20
C ARG A 287 18.45 -2.13 -3.71
N GLU A 288 18.58 -2.36 -5.01
CA GLU A 288 18.62 -3.72 -5.58
C GLU A 288 19.87 -4.47 -5.09
N PHE A 289 21.01 -3.80 -5.02
CA PHE A 289 22.27 -4.37 -4.54
C PHE A 289 22.21 -4.77 -3.06
N LEU A 290 21.69 -3.91 -2.19
CA LEU A 290 21.44 -4.25 -0.78
C LEU A 290 20.48 -5.43 -0.64
N HIS A 291 19.41 -5.45 -1.43
CA HIS A 291 18.47 -6.57 -1.44
C HIS A 291 19.14 -7.88 -1.87
N PHE A 292 20.03 -7.81 -2.87
CA PHE A 292 20.80 -8.95 -3.33
C PHE A 292 21.73 -9.47 -2.22
N ILE A 293 22.49 -8.60 -1.55
CA ILE A 293 23.35 -8.98 -0.41
C ILE A 293 22.53 -9.65 0.70
N GLN A 294 21.38 -9.07 1.07
CA GLN A 294 20.53 -9.63 2.12
C GLN A 294 19.97 -11.01 1.75
N ASN A 295 19.63 -11.24 0.48
CA ASN A 295 19.22 -12.56 0.01
C ASN A 295 20.40 -13.55 0.00
N ALA A 296 21.59 -13.11 -0.40
CA ALA A 296 22.79 -13.94 -0.37
C ALA A 296 23.20 -14.32 1.06
N ARG A 297 23.07 -13.40 2.04
CA ARG A 297 23.25 -13.70 3.47
C ARG A 297 22.35 -14.85 3.93
N LYS A 298 21.07 -14.83 3.54
CA LYS A 298 20.12 -15.90 3.85
C LYS A 298 20.50 -17.23 3.19
N LYS A 299 20.93 -17.19 1.92
CA LYS A 299 21.41 -18.40 1.21
C LYS A 299 22.68 -18.98 1.84
N ALA A 300 23.53 -18.13 2.41
CA ALA A 300 24.71 -18.52 3.17
C ALA A 300 24.38 -19.08 4.57
N GLY A 301 23.10 -19.16 4.96
CA GLY A 301 22.66 -19.67 6.25
C GLY A 301 22.92 -18.73 7.43
N LEU A 302 23.17 -17.44 7.17
CA LEU A 302 23.45 -16.46 8.22
C LEU A 302 22.18 -15.99 8.92
N GLU A 303 22.30 -15.73 10.22
CA GLU A 303 21.23 -15.10 11.00
C GLU A 303 21.14 -13.59 10.69
N VAL A 304 19.99 -12.99 11.03
CA VAL A 304 19.74 -11.56 10.80
C VAL A 304 20.73 -10.67 11.57
N THR A 305 21.26 -11.16 12.69
CA THR A 305 22.20 -10.46 13.57
C THR A 305 23.67 -10.72 13.25
N ASP A 306 23.98 -11.66 12.36
CA ASP A 306 25.37 -12.02 12.05
C ASP A 306 26.11 -10.86 11.37
N ARG A 307 27.36 -10.61 11.77
CA ARG A 307 28.23 -9.64 11.07
C ARG A 307 29.06 -10.33 10.00
N ILE A 308 29.39 -9.58 8.96
CA ILE A 308 30.09 -10.12 7.78
C ILE A 308 31.28 -9.26 7.34
N ILE A 309 32.21 -9.91 6.65
CA ILE A 309 33.16 -9.29 5.73
C ILE A 309 32.60 -9.50 4.32
N LEU A 310 32.42 -8.41 3.58
CA LEU A 310 31.85 -8.41 2.24
C LEU A 310 32.94 -8.18 1.19
N GLY A 311 33.22 -9.18 0.36
CA GLY A 311 34.07 -9.06 -0.83
C GLY A 311 33.25 -8.76 -2.06
N LEU A 312 33.73 -7.87 -2.93
CA LEU A 312 33.02 -7.37 -4.10
C LEU A 312 33.91 -7.43 -5.34
N SER A 313 33.41 -8.06 -6.40
CA SER A 313 33.98 -7.99 -7.74
C SER A 313 32.99 -7.29 -8.66
N LEU A 314 33.23 -5.99 -8.91
CA LEU A 314 32.31 -5.08 -9.59
C LEU A 314 33.05 -4.28 -10.69
N PRO A 315 32.36 -3.89 -11.77
CA PRO A 315 32.86 -2.88 -12.71
C PRO A 315 33.15 -1.53 -12.03
N GLU A 316 34.07 -0.75 -12.60
CA GLU A 316 34.54 0.52 -12.01
C GLU A 316 33.40 1.50 -11.68
N GLU A 317 32.41 1.61 -12.58
CA GLU A 317 31.23 2.47 -12.37
C GLU A 317 30.46 2.10 -11.10
N LYS A 318 30.21 0.81 -10.88
CA LYS A 318 29.45 0.30 -9.72
C LYS A 318 30.29 0.36 -8.45
N ARG A 319 31.59 0.10 -8.57
CA ARG A 319 32.54 0.24 -7.47
C ARG A 319 32.51 1.65 -6.89
N LYS A 320 32.54 2.69 -7.72
CA LYS A 320 32.43 4.10 -7.26
C LYS A 320 31.15 4.35 -6.47
N ILE A 321 30.01 3.80 -6.91
CA ILE A 321 28.74 3.93 -6.18
C ILE A 321 28.82 3.27 -4.80
N VAL A 322 29.45 2.10 -4.69
CA VAL A 322 29.66 1.42 -3.39
C VAL A 322 30.61 2.22 -2.51
N GLU A 323 31.73 2.72 -3.04
CA GLU A 323 32.70 3.53 -2.29
C GLU A 323 32.06 4.81 -1.75
N GLU A 324 31.25 5.52 -2.55
CA GLU A 324 30.50 6.71 -2.14
C GLU A 324 29.47 6.42 -1.02
N ASN A 325 29.00 5.17 -0.90
CA ASN A 325 27.93 4.77 0.02
C ASN A 325 28.37 3.73 1.06
N GLU A 326 29.68 3.56 1.28
CA GLU A 326 30.24 2.43 2.02
C GLU A 326 29.69 2.34 3.46
N ALA A 327 29.69 3.46 4.19
CA ALA A 327 29.21 3.51 5.57
C ALA A 327 27.72 3.13 5.69
N PHE A 328 26.90 3.56 4.73
CA PHE A 328 25.49 3.22 4.66
C PHE A 328 25.31 1.72 4.37
N ILE A 329 26.03 1.18 3.39
CA ILE A 329 25.97 -0.25 3.04
C ILE A 329 26.38 -1.09 4.24
N LYS A 330 27.50 -0.79 4.90
CA LYS A 330 27.99 -1.49 6.09
C LYS A 330 26.93 -1.56 7.19
N THR A 331 26.24 -0.44 7.43
CA THR A 331 25.18 -0.37 8.45
C THR A 331 23.97 -1.24 8.07
N GLU A 332 23.49 -1.14 6.83
CA GLU A 332 22.30 -1.86 6.37
C GLU A 332 22.51 -3.38 6.22
N VAL A 333 23.74 -3.83 5.93
CA VAL A 333 24.06 -5.26 5.76
C VAL A 333 24.87 -5.85 6.91
N LEU A 334 25.05 -5.12 8.01
CA LEU A 334 25.88 -5.50 9.16
C LEU A 334 27.28 -5.98 8.74
N ALA A 335 27.90 -5.29 7.79
CA ALA A 335 29.27 -5.58 7.38
C ALA A 335 30.27 -4.78 8.22
N ASP A 336 31.26 -5.46 8.78
CA ASP A 336 32.37 -4.82 9.48
C ASP A 336 33.38 -4.23 8.47
N GLU A 337 33.55 -4.92 7.34
CA GLU A 337 34.49 -4.55 6.29
C GLU A 337 33.92 -4.83 4.90
N ILE A 338 34.25 -3.96 3.93
CA ILE A 338 33.97 -4.14 2.51
C ILE A 338 35.32 -4.15 1.78
N LYS A 339 35.57 -5.19 0.98
CA LYS A 339 36.80 -5.35 0.18
C LYS A 339 36.46 -5.49 -1.29
N PHE A 340 37.24 -4.87 -2.17
CA PHE A 340 37.09 -4.99 -3.62
C PHE A 340 37.96 -6.12 -4.19
N GLU A 341 37.81 -7.31 -3.63
CA GLU A 341 38.54 -8.51 -4.02
C GLU A 341 37.72 -9.77 -3.70
N GLU A 342 38.13 -10.91 -4.27
CA GLU A 342 37.57 -12.22 -3.91
C GLU A 342 38.03 -12.64 -2.52
N LEU A 343 37.09 -13.15 -1.70
CA LEU A 343 37.42 -13.69 -0.38
C LEU A 343 37.55 -15.20 -0.43
N LYS A 344 38.65 -15.74 0.11
CA LYS A 344 38.82 -17.18 0.31
C LYS A 344 37.89 -17.70 1.40
N GLU A 345 37.35 -18.89 1.18
CA GLU A 345 36.43 -19.59 2.10
C GLU A 345 35.14 -18.78 2.41
N ALA A 346 34.70 -17.97 1.45
CA ALA A 346 33.47 -17.19 1.55
C ALA A 346 32.35 -17.81 0.71
N PHE A 347 31.10 -17.56 1.10
CA PHE A 347 29.95 -17.87 0.27
C PHE A 347 29.93 -16.93 -0.94
N LYS A 348 29.94 -17.51 -2.14
CA LYS A 348 29.90 -16.77 -3.41
C LYS A 348 28.48 -16.72 -3.96
N ASP A 349 28.02 -15.53 -4.33
CA ASP A 349 26.79 -15.35 -5.11
C ASP A 349 27.06 -14.38 -6.26
N ARG A 350 26.29 -14.49 -7.35
CA ARG A 350 26.45 -13.69 -8.56
C ARG A 350 25.16 -12.99 -8.94
N PHE A 351 25.29 -11.75 -9.40
CA PHE A 351 24.20 -10.99 -10.00
C PHE A 351 24.62 -10.47 -11.38
N GLU A 352 23.71 -9.76 -12.05
CA GLU A 352 23.87 -9.35 -13.45
C GLU A 352 25.13 -8.50 -13.69
N GLU A 353 25.53 -7.70 -12.70
CA GLU A 353 26.62 -6.72 -12.84
C GLU A 353 27.82 -7.02 -11.94
N GLY A 354 27.95 -8.24 -11.39
CA GLY A 354 29.13 -8.62 -10.62
C GLY A 354 28.96 -9.81 -9.68
N GLU A 355 29.94 -10.01 -8.82
CA GLU A 355 29.98 -11.11 -7.84
C GLU A 355 30.21 -10.57 -6.43
N ILE A 356 29.60 -11.23 -5.44
CA ILE A 356 29.81 -10.93 -4.03
C ILE A 356 30.30 -12.17 -3.29
N TYR A 357 31.08 -11.92 -2.25
CA TYR A 357 31.67 -12.91 -1.37
C TYR A 357 31.29 -12.55 0.06
N ILE A 358 30.57 -13.43 0.76
CA ILE A 358 30.13 -13.20 2.13
C ILE A 358 30.88 -14.15 3.04
N LYS A 359 31.65 -13.60 3.98
CA LYS A 359 32.32 -14.35 5.05
C LYS A 359 31.77 -13.86 6.39
N LYS A 360 31.37 -14.77 7.27
CA LYS A 360 31.00 -14.40 8.65
C LYS A 360 32.25 -13.85 9.35
N SER A 361 32.10 -12.69 10.00
CA SER A 361 33.19 -12.03 10.73
C SER A 361 33.69 -12.89 11.88
#